data_AF-A0A1V5QRN0-F1
#
_entry.id   AF-A0A1V5QRN0-F1
#
_cell.length_a   1.000
_cell.length_b   1.000
_cell.length_c   1.000
_cell.angle_alpha   90.00
_cell.angle_beta   90.00
_cell.angle_gamma   90.00
#
_symmetry.space_group_name_H-M   'P 1'
#
loop_
_entity.id
_entity.type
_entity.pdbx_description
1 polymer ?
#
loop_
_entity_poly.entity_id
_entity_poly.type
_entity_poly.pdbx_seq_one_letter_code
_entity_poly.pdbx_strand_id
1 'polypeptide(L)'
;MKRYGWFQFDNSPRRITNYLTDQELLVTSVTERQEVSIYCARYSDQEITRSLRFSIYLPRAERAELTLDYGDITNECITYGYWRRLDDFLVDALLCWPEFLGRADIILFVIGGWRSGVWQPKLRRVFCNTYNGMPPIADPCLTPIETSPSKVWNFFDVEFPATQANLKFEFIDRLNIPYLSRDSAIEGFQGLVPFLEREDKGAYIIFSELEPSSHRGESPETNLYYTYVDQDIFFRFRSNPWRGLELWTAFYYGFRELPARREFWTTEPTGELVPGDQARRDNAHFNYLSHPVWLRVLHALGDAWPAWGTPRRKVEIGEDVQLDETRGKVGFIGDYGPRVHHGFSAGMVNTNFELRYPDG
;
A
#
# COMPACT_ATOMS: atom_id res chain seq x y z
N MET A 1 -28.49 2.76 -11.91
CA MET A 1 -27.16 3.29 -11.65
C MET A 1 -26.80 3.00 -10.19
N LYS A 2 -25.88 2.07 -9.95
CA LYS A 2 -25.37 1.77 -8.60
C LYS A 2 -24.07 2.54 -8.39
N ARG A 3 -23.77 2.95 -7.16
CA ARG A 3 -22.49 3.58 -6.78
C ARG A 3 -21.82 2.78 -5.67
N TYR A 4 -20.51 2.69 -5.74
CA TYR A 4 -19.67 2.07 -4.72
C TYR A 4 -18.33 2.79 -4.70
N GLY A 5 -18.00 3.45 -3.58
CA GLY A 5 -16.83 4.33 -3.52
C GLY A 5 -16.88 5.42 -4.60
N TRP A 6 -15.82 5.51 -5.41
CA TRP A 6 -15.75 6.42 -6.57
C TRP A 6 -16.32 5.85 -7.87
N PHE A 7 -16.84 4.62 -7.85
CA PHE A 7 -17.32 3.96 -9.05
C PHE A 7 -18.82 4.05 -9.23
N GLN A 8 -19.22 4.35 -10.45
CA GLN A 8 -20.57 4.22 -10.96
C GLN A 8 -20.67 3.00 -11.88
N PHE A 9 -21.75 2.24 -11.73
CA PHE A 9 -22.00 1.02 -12.50
C PHE A 9 -23.31 1.11 -13.27
N ASP A 10 -23.19 0.83 -14.57
CA ASP A 10 -24.32 0.66 -15.50
C ASP A 10 -24.25 -0.74 -16.13
N ASN A 11 -25.40 -1.38 -16.34
CA ASN A 11 -25.48 -2.79 -16.73
C ASN A 11 -25.72 -3.01 -18.24
N SER A 12 -26.02 -1.97 -19.02
CA SER A 12 -26.39 -2.11 -20.44
C SER A 12 -25.99 -0.87 -21.25
N PRO A 13 -24.80 -0.85 -21.88
CA PRO A 13 -23.72 -1.84 -21.77
C PRO A 13 -23.11 -1.87 -20.36
N ARG A 14 -22.43 -2.97 -19.99
CA ARG A 14 -21.74 -3.02 -18.69
C ARG A 14 -20.59 -2.01 -18.69
N ARG A 15 -20.70 -0.99 -17.85
CA ARG A 15 -19.79 0.15 -17.75
C ARG A 15 -19.47 0.42 -16.29
N ILE A 16 -18.18 0.64 -16.01
CA ILE A 16 -17.66 1.08 -14.72
C ILE A 16 -16.95 2.41 -14.94
N THR A 17 -17.36 3.45 -14.20
CA THR A 17 -16.77 4.78 -14.34
C THR A 17 -16.31 5.28 -12.98
N ASN A 18 -15.06 5.71 -12.87
CA ASN A 18 -14.63 6.54 -11.74
C ASN A 18 -15.12 7.96 -11.99
N TYR A 19 -16.15 8.40 -11.27
CA TYR A 19 -16.81 9.69 -11.54
C TYR A 19 -16.02 10.92 -11.08
N LEU A 20 -14.86 10.72 -10.43
CA LEU A 20 -13.97 11.80 -10.00
C LEU A 20 -12.76 11.97 -10.93
N THR A 21 -12.37 10.92 -11.66
CA THR A 21 -11.22 10.95 -12.59
C THR A 21 -11.60 10.76 -14.06
N ASP A 22 -12.89 10.55 -14.35
CA ASP A 22 -13.43 10.23 -15.68
C ASP A 22 -12.81 8.97 -16.32
N GLN A 23 -12.18 8.09 -15.54
CA GLN A 23 -11.72 6.79 -16.02
C GLN A 23 -12.92 5.87 -16.27
N GLU A 24 -12.96 5.19 -17.40
CA GLU A 24 -14.04 4.29 -17.82
C GLU A 24 -13.50 2.90 -18.17
N LEU A 25 -14.22 1.86 -17.77
CA LEU A 25 -14.12 0.51 -18.30
C LEU A 25 -15.45 0.09 -18.89
N LEU A 26 -15.47 -0.07 -20.21
CA LEU A 26 -16.65 -0.47 -20.97
C LEU A 26 -16.48 -1.92 -21.45
N VAL A 27 -17.30 -2.84 -20.97
CA VAL A 27 -17.31 -4.22 -21.47
C VAL A 27 -17.88 -4.25 -22.88
N THR A 28 -17.11 -4.77 -23.83
CA THR A 28 -17.47 -4.84 -25.25
C THR A 28 -17.99 -6.23 -25.64
N SER A 29 -17.50 -7.29 -25.01
CA SER A 29 -18.00 -8.64 -25.20
C SER A 29 -17.71 -9.53 -24.00
N VAL A 30 -18.54 -10.55 -23.80
CA VAL A 30 -18.35 -11.58 -22.77
C VAL A 30 -18.43 -12.95 -23.44
N THR A 31 -17.46 -13.82 -23.14
CA THR A 31 -17.49 -15.23 -23.51
C THR A 31 -17.66 -16.06 -22.25
N GLU A 32 -18.83 -16.64 -22.08
CA GLU A 32 -19.13 -17.52 -20.95
C GLU A 32 -18.68 -18.96 -21.24
N ARG A 33 -17.91 -19.53 -20.32
CA ARG A 33 -17.56 -20.96 -20.29
C ARG A 33 -17.93 -21.45 -18.89
N GLN A 34 -18.55 -22.62 -18.75
CA GLN A 34 -19.01 -23.24 -17.49
C GLN A 34 -18.79 -22.44 -16.19
N GLU A 35 -17.55 -22.32 -15.70
CA GLU A 35 -17.20 -21.63 -14.44
C GLU A 35 -16.35 -20.36 -14.64
N VAL A 36 -16.00 -20.00 -15.88
CA VAL A 36 -15.15 -18.86 -16.24
C VAL A 36 -15.88 -17.97 -17.25
N SER A 37 -16.06 -16.70 -16.89
CA SER A 37 -16.45 -15.66 -17.83
C SER A 37 -15.22 -14.88 -18.28
N ILE A 38 -14.97 -14.84 -19.59
CA ILE A 38 -13.90 -14.05 -20.19
C ILE A 38 -14.49 -12.74 -20.69
N TYR A 39 -14.00 -11.63 -20.17
CA TYR A 39 -14.44 -10.29 -20.53
C TYR A 39 -13.42 -9.66 -21.46
N CYS A 40 -13.91 -9.12 -22.57
CA CYS A 40 -13.19 -8.12 -23.34
C CYS A 40 -13.80 -6.76 -23.02
N ALA A 41 -12.98 -5.80 -22.67
CA ALA A 41 -13.39 -4.46 -22.31
C ALA A 41 -12.52 -3.41 -22.99
N ARG A 42 -12.97 -2.17 -22.97
CA ARG A 42 -12.20 -1.00 -23.36
C ARG A 42 -12.05 -0.11 -22.13
N TYR A 43 -10.81 0.05 -21.67
CA TYR A 43 -10.46 1.11 -20.75
C TYR A 43 -10.26 2.41 -21.51
N SER A 44 -10.70 3.53 -20.95
CA SER A 44 -10.34 4.86 -21.42
C SER A 44 -10.29 5.88 -20.31
N ASP A 45 -9.39 6.84 -20.44
CA ASP A 45 -9.39 8.10 -19.69
C ASP A 45 -9.09 9.26 -20.66
N GLN A 46 -8.71 10.43 -20.14
CA GLN A 46 -8.42 11.63 -20.95
C GLN A 46 -7.23 11.46 -21.92
N GLU A 47 -6.32 10.52 -21.65
CA GLU A 47 -5.05 10.37 -22.38
C GLU A 47 -4.86 8.96 -22.97
N ILE A 48 -5.49 7.94 -22.36
CA ILE A 48 -5.30 6.53 -22.69
C ILE A 48 -6.62 5.95 -23.19
N THR A 49 -6.55 5.11 -24.23
CA THR A 49 -7.62 4.18 -24.58
C THR A 49 -7.03 2.83 -24.95
N ARG A 50 -7.53 1.75 -24.34
CA ARG A 50 -7.08 0.39 -24.64
C ARG A 50 -8.16 -0.65 -24.53
N SER A 51 -8.05 -1.65 -25.40
CA SER A 51 -8.71 -2.93 -25.23
C SER A 51 -7.99 -3.75 -24.17
N LEU A 52 -8.77 -4.34 -23.28
CA LEU A 52 -8.32 -5.18 -22.19
C LEU A 52 -9.05 -6.52 -22.24
N ARG A 53 -8.39 -7.55 -21.72
CA ARG A 53 -9.00 -8.85 -21.50
C ARG A 53 -8.73 -9.28 -20.06
N PHE A 54 -9.77 -9.75 -19.38
CA PHE A 54 -9.65 -10.34 -18.04
C PHE A 54 -10.64 -11.48 -17.89
N SER A 55 -10.41 -12.32 -16.90
CA SER A 55 -11.26 -13.47 -16.63
C SER A 55 -11.79 -13.41 -15.20
N ILE A 56 -13.04 -13.85 -15.05
CA ILE A 56 -13.70 -13.99 -13.77
C ILE A 56 -14.07 -15.46 -13.63
N TYR A 57 -13.45 -16.12 -12.65
CA TYR A 57 -13.78 -17.46 -12.23
C TYR A 57 -14.80 -17.40 -11.09
N LEU A 58 -15.96 -18.01 -11.32
CA LEU A 58 -17.01 -18.13 -10.32
C LEU A 58 -17.14 -19.61 -9.96
N PRO A 59 -16.37 -20.10 -8.96
CA PRO A 59 -16.68 -21.40 -8.42
C PRO A 59 -18.10 -21.36 -7.85
N ARG A 60 -18.78 -22.51 -7.79
CA ARG A 60 -20.13 -22.63 -7.21
C ARG A 60 -20.23 -22.20 -5.73
N ALA A 61 -19.11 -21.83 -5.10
CA ALA A 61 -18.98 -21.40 -3.72
C ALA A 61 -19.07 -19.87 -3.55
N GLU A 62 -19.12 -19.41 -2.30
CA GLU A 62 -19.32 -18.01 -1.87
C GLU A 62 -18.17 -17.04 -2.26
N ARG A 63 -17.08 -17.55 -2.83
CA ARG A 63 -15.84 -16.82 -3.13
C ARG A 63 -15.75 -16.52 -4.63
N ALA A 64 -15.45 -15.29 -5.00
CA ALA A 64 -15.19 -14.91 -6.41
C ALA A 64 -13.68 -14.77 -6.63
N GLU A 65 -13.16 -15.38 -7.70
CA GLU A 65 -11.76 -15.26 -8.10
C GLU A 65 -11.67 -14.56 -9.45
N LEU A 66 -10.91 -13.47 -9.52
CA LEU A 66 -10.68 -12.70 -10.74
C LEU A 66 -9.22 -12.85 -11.13
N THR A 67 -8.94 -12.91 -12.42
CA THR A 67 -7.58 -12.87 -12.94
C THR A 67 -7.46 -11.79 -14.01
N LEU A 68 -6.58 -10.82 -13.73
CA LEU A 68 -6.12 -9.80 -14.66
C LEU A 68 -4.68 -10.16 -15.09
N ASP A 69 -4.47 -10.44 -16.36
CA ASP A 69 -3.14 -10.74 -16.91
C ASP A 69 -2.72 -9.64 -17.88
N TYR A 70 -1.66 -8.91 -17.56
CA TYR A 70 -1.12 -7.88 -18.44
C TYR A 70 -0.51 -8.45 -19.73
N GLY A 71 -0.13 -9.73 -19.75
CA GLY A 71 0.28 -10.42 -20.97
C GLY A 71 -0.84 -10.55 -22.00
N ASP A 72 -2.11 -10.58 -21.55
CA ASP A 72 -3.28 -10.56 -22.44
C ASP A 72 -3.65 -9.13 -22.93
N ILE A 73 -3.11 -8.11 -22.27
CA ILE A 73 -3.41 -6.69 -22.55
C ILE A 73 -2.37 -6.10 -23.50
N THR A 74 -1.10 -6.40 -23.30
CA THR A 74 0.01 -5.85 -24.07
C THR A 74 1.08 -6.88 -24.35
N ASN A 75 1.43 -7.03 -25.62
CA ASN A 75 2.60 -7.78 -26.07
C ASN A 75 3.88 -6.91 -26.07
N GLU A 76 3.75 -5.61 -25.79
CA GLU A 76 4.82 -4.63 -25.80
C GLU A 76 5.26 -4.24 -24.39
N CYS A 77 6.47 -3.67 -24.29
CA CYS A 77 6.97 -3.07 -23.06
C CYS A 77 6.08 -1.88 -22.66
N ILE A 78 5.36 -2.01 -21.55
CA ILE A 78 4.46 -0.99 -21.00
C ILE A 78 5.26 -0.01 -20.16
N THR A 79 5.18 1.30 -20.40
CA THR A 79 5.88 2.29 -19.54
C THR A 79 5.29 2.29 -18.13
N TYR A 80 6.07 2.76 -17.14
CA TYR A 80 5.64 2.72 -15.74
C TYR A 80 4.40 3.57 -15.47
N GLY A 81 4.41 4.87 -15.77
CA GLY A 81 3.26 5.73 -15.51
C GLY A 81 1.98 5.28 -16.22
N TYR A 82 2.13 4.75 -17.43
CA TYR A 82 1.03 4.13 -18.15
C TYR A 82 0.47 2.88 -17.46
N TRP A 83 1.35 1.96 -17.02
CA TRP A 83 0.94 0.79 -16.24
C TRP A 83 0.24 1.21 -14.94
N ARG A 84 0.82 2.17 -14.19
CA ARG A 84 0.23 2.70 -12.95
C ARG A 84 -1.20 3.18 -13.16
N ARG A 85 -1.43 3.94 -14.22
CA ARG A 85 -2.75 4.52 -14.52
C ARG A 85 -3.81 3.45 -14.79
N LEU A 86 -3.44 2.40 -15.53
CA LEU A 86 -4.30 1.24 -15.73
C LEU A 86 -4.48 0.44 -14.43
N ASP A 87 -3.39 0.14 -13.74
CA ASP A 87 -3.36 -0.77 -12.60
C ASP A 87 -4.15 -0.26 -11.41
N ASP A 88 -3.95 1.02 -11.05
CA ASP A 88 -4.63 1.65 -9.92
C ASP A 88 -6.15 1.65 -10.14
N PHE A 89 -6.61 1.90 -11.36
CA PHE A 89 -8.02 1.84 -11.70
C PHE A 89 -8.55 0.40 -11.77
N LEU A 90 -7.83 -0.51 -12.44
CA LEU A 90 -8.33 -1.86 -12.71
C LEU A 90 -8.41 -2.69 -11.43
N VAL A 91 -7.41 -2.59 -10.55
CA VAL A 91 -7.42 -3.28 -9.26
C VAL A 91 -8.68 -2.89 -8.48
N ASP A 92 -8.93 -1.59 -8.37
CA ASP A 92 -10.10 -1.09 -7.65
C ASP A 92 -11.42 -1.43 -8.34
N ALA A 93 -11.53 -1.20 -9.64
CA ALA A 93 -12.75 -1.48 -10.40
C ALA A 93 -13.13 -2.97 -10.37
N LEU A 94 -12.14 -3.86 -10.45
CA LEU A 94 -12.35 -5.31 -10.43
C LEU A 94 -12.64 -5.84 -9.02
N LEU A 95 -12.00 -5.29 -7.98
CA LEU A 95 -12.35 -5.62 -6.59
C LEU A 95 -13.74 -5.09 -6.19
N CYS A 96 -14.29 -4.15 -6.96
CA CYS A 96 -15.61 -3.57 -6.77
C CYS A 96 -16.63 -4.03 -7.81
N TRP A 97 -16.35 -5.16 -8.47
CA TRP A 97 -17.18 -5.65 -9.56
C TRP A 97 -18.64 -5.88 -9.12
N PRO A 98 -19.65 -5.39 -9.87
CA PRO A 98 -21.05 -5.33 -9.42
C PRO A 98 -21.65 -6.62 -8.86
N GLU A 99 -21.32 -7.76 -9.47
CA GLU A 99 -21.81 -9.08 -9.09
C GLU A 99 -21.28 -9.55 -7.73
N PHE A 100 -20.22 -8.92 -7.22
CA PHE A 100 -19.56 -9.28 -5.97
C PHE A 100 -19.72 -8.23 -4.88
N LEU A 101 -20.36 -7.10 -5.18
CA LEU A 101 -20.69 -6.10 -4.16
C LEU A 101 -21.55 -6.76 -3.07
N GLY A 102 -21.03 -6.78 -1.85
CA GLY A 102 -21.66 -7.42 -0.69
C GLY A 102 -21.39 -8.91 -0.51
N ARG A 103 -20.54 -9.54 -1.34
CA ARG A 103 -19.98 -10.88 -1.06
C ARG A 103 -18.84 -10.77 -0.05
N ALA A 104 -18.67 -11.84 0.74
CA ALA A 104 -17.70 -11.86 1.83
C ALA A 104 -16.26 -11.80 1.33
N ASP A 105 -15.91 -12.52 0.26
CA ASP A 105 -14.51 -12.66 -0.18
C ASP A 105 -14.32 -12.59 -1.70
N ILE A 106 -13.60 -11.56 -2.14
CA ILE A 106 -13.11 -11.43 -3.53
C ILE A 106 -11.59 -11.55 -3.51
N ILE A 107 -11.05 -12.35 -4.44
CA ILE A 107 -9.61 -12.39 -4.73
C ILE A 107 -9.39 -11.98 -6.16
N LEU A 108 -8.54 -10.99 -6.36
CA LEU A 108 -8.01 -10.60 -7.64
C LEU A 108 -6.55 -11.03 -7.73
N PHE A 109 -6.27 -11.94 -8.66
CA PHE A 109 -4.93 -12.23 -9.11
C PHE A 109 -4.56 -11.27 -10.23
N VAL A 110 -3.46 -10.54 -10.06
CA VAL A 110 -2.88 -9.71 -11.11
C VAL A 110 -1.54 -10.31 -11.53
N ILE A 111 -1.36 -10.54 -12.82
CA ILE A 111 -0.14 -11.09 -13.41
C ILE A 111 0.50 -10.00 -14.27
N GLY A 112 1.77 -9.71 -13.99
CA GLY A 112 2.48 -8.57 -14.57
C GLY A 112 2.49 -7.37 -13.62
N GLY A 113 3.65 -6.71 -13.54
CA GLY A 113 3.82 -5.48 -12.78
C GLY A 113 5.25 -4.96 -12.84
N TRP A 114 5.43 -3.71 -12.46
CA TRP A 114 6.76 -3.16 -12.23
C TRP A 114 7.24 -3.50 -10.83
N ARG A 115 8.52 -3.89 -10.71
CA ARG A 115 9.19 -4.05 -9.43
C ARG A 115 10.64 -3.61 -9.51
N SER A 116 11.06 -2.78 -8.56
CA SER A 116 12.43 -2.24 -8.46
C SER A 116 12.92 -1.63 -9.78
N GLY A 117 12.04 -0.92 -10.46
CA GLY A 117 12.34 -0.23 -11.71
C GLY A 117 12.41 -1.10 -12.97
N VAL A 118 11.92 -2.34 -12.91
CA VAL A 118 11.87 -3.26 -14.06
C VAL A 118 10.49 -3.88 -14.21
N TRP A 119 9.99 -3.95 -15.46
CA TRP A 119 8.77 -4.69 -15.76
C TRP A 119 9.01 -6.20 -15.60
N GLN A 120 8.15 -6.84 -14.82
CA GLN A 120 8.18 -8.27 -14.56
C GLN A 120 6.87 -8.91 -15.06
N PRO A 121 6.86 -9.53 -16.26
CA PRO A 121 5.63 -10.07 -16.86
C PRO A 121 5.02 -11.22 -16.07
N LYS A 122 5.82 -11.90 -15.23
CA LYS A 122 5.38 -13.02 -14.39
C LYS A 122 5.20 -12.64 -12.92
N LEU A 123 5.36 -11.36 -12.57
CA LEU A 123 5.11 -10.91 -11.20
C LEU A 123 3.64 -11.15 -10.87
N ARG A 124 3.39 -12.00 -9.89
CA ARG A 124 2.04 -12.25 -9.38
C ARG A 124 1.75 -11.24 -8.27
N ARG A 125 0.54 -10.72 -8.20
CA ARG A 125 0.04 -9.93 -7.07
C ARG A 125 -1.33 -10.46 -6.73
N VAL A 126 -1.62 -10.61 -5.44
CA VAL A 126 -2.91 -11.11 -4.97
C VAL A 126 -3.53 -10.02 -4.13
N PHE A 127 -4.71 -9.58 -4.55
CA PHE A 127 -5.49 -8.61 -3.82
C PHE A 127 -6.70 -9.33 -3.25
N CYS A 128 -6.91 -9.23 -1.95
CA CYS A 128 -8.11 -9.70 -1.30
C CYS A 128 -8.91 -8.49 -0.81
N ASN A 129 -10.23 -8.55 -0.93
CA ASN A 129 -11.13 -7.54 -0.40
C ASN A 129 -12.28 -8.24 0.33
N THR A 130 -12.59 -7.77 1.54
CA THR A 130 -13.88 -8.02 2.20
C THR A 130 -14.61 -6.70 2.39
N TYR A 131 -15.87 -6.62 1.96
CA TYR A 131 -16.67 -5.41 2.18
C TYR A 131 -17.08 -5.28 3.66
N ASN A 132 -16.81 -4.13 4.27
CA ASN A 132 -17.13 -3.84 5.66
C ASN A 132 -18.16 -2.69 5.85
N GLY A 133 -18.68 -2.11 4.77
CA GLY A 133 -19.69 -1.04 4.86
C GLY A 133 -19.16 0.36 5.16
N MET A 134 -17.85 0.58 5.17
CA MET A 134 -17.28 1.90 5.49
C MET A 134 -17.46 2.91 4.34
N PRO A 135 -17.68 4.21 4.65
CA PRO A 135 -17.84 5.25 3.64
C PRO A 135 -16.54 5.48 2.85
N PRO A 136 -16.61 6.15 1.68
CA PRO A 136 -15.42 6.63 1.00
C PRO A 136 -14.74 7.72 1.82
N ILE A 137 -13.41 7.70 1.86
CA ILE A 137 -12.58 8.53 2.72
C ILE A 137 -11.33 9.06 2.01
N ALA A 138 -11.31 9.14 0.68
CA ALA A 138 -10.19 9.77 -0.01
C ALA A 138 -10.62 10.29 -1.38
N ASP A 139 -9.82 11.17 -1.97
CA ASP A 139 -9.95 11.56 -3.38
C ASP A 139 -9.05 10.65 -4.23
N PRO A 140 -9.51 10.16 -5.40
CA PRO A 140 -8.66 9.44 -6.33
C PRO A 140 -7.69 10.41 -7.01
N CYS A 141 -6.54 9.90 -7.44
CA CYS A 141 -5.59 10.64 -8.25
C CYS A 141 -5.23 9.86 -9.51
N LEU A 142 -4.93 10.59 -10.58
CA LEU A 142 -4.39 10.00 -11.79
C LEU A 142 -2.86 10.09 -11.76
N THR A 143 -2.19 8.95 -11.87
CA THR A 143 -0.74 8.92 -12.07
C THR A 143 -0.41 9.49 -13.45
N PRO A 144 0.45 10.52 -13.56
CA PRO A 144 0.89 11.05 -14.85
C PRO A 144 1.55 9.96 -15.70
N ILE A 145 1.31 9.95 -17.03
CA ILE A 145 1.89 8.93 -17.93
C ILE A 145 3.42 8.96 -17.90
N GLU A 146 3.97 10.16 -17.69
CA GLU A 146 5.41 10.43 -17.74
C GLU A 146 6.11 10.05 -16.43
N THR A 147 5.36 9.51 -15.46
CA THR A 147 5.91 9.00 -14.22
C THR A 147 6.95 7.93 -14.52
N SER A 148 8.17 8.19 -14.05
CA SER A 148 9.27 7.27 -14.17
C SER A 148 9.13 6.09 -13.21
N PRO A 149 9.66 4.91 -13.56
CA PRO A 149 9.67 3.77 -12.65
C PRO A 149 10.40 4.07 -11.34
N SER A 150 9.93 3.42 -10.26
CA SER A 150 10.61 3.41 -8.96
C SER A 150 12.08 3.04 -9.13
N LYS A 151 12.94 3.71 -8.37
CA LYS A 151 14.36 3.38 -8.32
C LYS A 151 14.62 2.13 -7.48
N VAL A 152 15.79 1.54 -7.65
CA VAL A 152 16.22 0.34 -6.91
C VAL A 152 16.41 0.69 -5.43
N TRP A 153 16.16 -0.29 -4.55
CA TRP A 153 16.41 -0.19 -3.12
C TRP A 153 17.66 -0.99 -2.74
N ASN A 154 18.50 -0.40 -1.90
CA ASN A 154 19.72 -0.99 -1.41
C ASN A 154 19.62 -1.18 0.11
N PHE A 155 20.06 -2.33 0.60
CA PHE A 155 20.16 -2.60 2.03
C PHE A 155 21.54 -2.23 2.57
N PHE A 156 21.53 -1.51 3.68
CA PHE A 156 22.70 -1.13 4.44
C PHE A 156 22.60 -1.76 5.83
N ASP A 157 23.48 -2.72 6.11
CA ASP A 157 23.61 -3.31 7.44
C ASP A 157 24.57 -2.50 8.33
N VAL A 158 24.45 -2.69 9.63
CA VAL A 158 25.34 -2.11 10.64
C VAL A 158 25.82 -3.23 11.56
N GLU A 159 27.14 -3.40 11.67
CA GLU A 159 27.74 -4.49 12.46
C GLU A 159 27.35 -4.39 13.94
N PHE A 160 27.44 -3.17 14.49
CA PHE A 160 27.12 -2.86 15.88
C PHE A 160 26.03 -1.77 15.95
N PRO A 161 24.74 -2.16 15.88
CA PRO A 161 23.65 -1.20 15.94
C PRO A 161 23.68 -0.42 17.27
N ALA A 162 23.51 0.89 17.19
CA ALA A 162 23.31 1.72 18.36
C ALA A 162 21.95 1.39 19.01
N THR A 163 21.86 1.58 20.33
CA THR A 163 20.59 1.45 21.06
C THR A 163 19.58 2.53 20.67
N GLN A 164 20.06 3.65 20.12
CA GLN A 164 19.22 4.76 19.66
C GLN A 164 19.82 5.38 18.39
N ALA A 165 18.94 5.72 17.47
CA ALA A 165 19.22 6.56 16.30
C ALA A 165 18.05 7.52 16.14
N ASN A 166 18.34 8.80 15.88
CA ASN A 166 17.32 9.84 15.80
C ASN A 166 17.40 10.53 14.45
N LEU A 167 16.31 10.43 13.68
CA LEU A 167 16.02 11.45 12.68
C LEU A 167 15.79 12.77 13.42
N LYS A 168 16.38 13.86 12.92
CA LYS A 168 16.28 15.19 13.51
C LYS A 168 14.90 15.81 13.22
N PHE A 169 13.86 15.29 13.86
CA PHE A 169 12.52 15.86 13.80
C PHE A 169 12.42 17.12 14.66
N GLU A 170 11.73 18.11 14.13
CA GLU A 170 11.13 19.20 14.90
C GLU A 170 9.70 18.80 15.30
N PHE A 171 9.11 19.51 16.25
CA PHE A 171 7.71 19.34 16.62
C PHE A 171 6.98 20.66 16.47
N ILE A 172 5.83 20.64 15.79
CA ILE A 172 5.03 21.84 15.56
C ILE A 172 3.85 21.81 16.51
N ASP A 173 4.02 22.48 17.65
CA ASP A 173 3.04 22.52 18.75
C ASP A 173 1.63 22.86 18.27
N ARG A 174 1.50 23.90 17.43
CA ARG A 174 0.19 24.37 16.94
C ARG A 174 -0.56 23.34 16.09
N LEU A 175 0.15 22.39 15.48
CA LEU A 175 -0.42 21.35 14.64
C LEU A 175 -0.48 20.00 15.35
N ASN A 176 0.26 19.83 16.45
CA ASN A 176 0.45 18.57 17.18
C ASN A 176 1.04 17.47 16.27
N ILE A 177 2.09 17.81 15.51
CA ILE A 177 2.73 16.88 14.56
C ILE A 177 4.26 16.96 14.61
N PRO A 178 4.96 15.84 14.39
CA PRO A 178 6.38 15.88 14.04
C PRO A 178 6.55 16.57 12.67
N TYR A 179 7.69 17.23 12.47
CA TYR A 179 8.06 17.92 11.25
C TYR A 179 9.52 17.64 10.87
N LEU A 180 9.77 17.42 9.59
CA LEU A 180 11.12 17.30 9.02
C LEU A 180 11.14 18.08 7.72
N SER A 181 11.70 19.30 7.72
CA SER A 181 11.71 20.15 6.53
C SER A 181 12.18 19.40 5.28
N ARG A 182 11.53 19.70 4.15
CA ARG A 182 11.89 19.19 2.82
C ARG A 182 13.33 19.53 2.43
N ASP A 183 13.83 20.68 2.90
CA ASP A 183 15.20 21.14 2.66
C ASP A 183 16.23 20.49 3.59
N SER A 184 15.78 19.86 4.68
CA SER A 184 16.66 19.12 5.59
C SER A 184 17.08 17.79 4.94
N ALA A 185 18.31 17.36 5.22
CA ALA A 185 18.74 16.02 4.85
C ALA A 185 17.99 14.95 5.67
N ILE A 186 17.71 13.80 5.05
CA ILE A 186 17.24 12.61 5.77
C ILE A 186 18.48 11.91 6.34
N GLU A 187 18.87 12.29 7.55
CA GLU A 187 20.13 11.84 8.18
C GLU A 187 19.98 11.57 9.69
N GLY A 188 21.01 10.96 10.29
CA GLY A 188 21.11 10.72 11.74
C GLY A 188 20.94 9.25 12.14
N PHE A 189 20.73 8.35 11.18
CA PHE A 189 20.61 6.90 11.40
C PHE A 189 21.69 6.09 10.68
N GLN A 190 22.34 6.69 9.67
CA GLN A 190 23.37 6.04 8.88
C GLN A 190 24.54 5.58 9.78
N GLY A 191 24.92 4.31 9.65
CA GLY A 191 25.95 3.68 10.49
C GLY A 191 25.51 3.37 11.93
N LEU A 192 24.26 3.65 12.30
CA LEU A 192 23.73 3.39 13.64
C LEU A 192 22.69 2.27 13.65
N VAL A 193 21.85 2.15 12.63
CA VAL A 193 20.84 1.09 12.52
C VAL A 193 20.76 0.56 11.08
N PRO A 194 20.31 -0.69 10.86
CA PRO A 194 20.08 -1.20 9.51
C PRO A 194 18.91 -0.47 8.81
N PHE A 195 19.06 -0.21 7.51
CA PHE A 195 18.05 0.50 6.72
C PHE A 195 18.05 0.09 5.25
N LEU A 196 16.96 0.40 4.56
CA LEU A 196 16.89 0.44 3.10
C LEU A 196 16.98 1.89 2.63
N GLU A 197 17.77 2.14 1.59
CA GLU A 197 17.88 3.42 0.90
C GLU A 197 17.54 3.22 -0.58
N ARG A 198 16.68 4.09 -1.09
CA ARG A 198 16.40 4.16 -2.53
C ARG A 198 17.60 4.78 -3.25
N GLU A 199 17.97 4.28 -4.43
CA GLU A 199 19.17 4.68 -5.19
C GLU A 199 19.31 6.19 -5.42
N ASP A 200 18.21 6.90 -5.57
CA ASP A 200 18.17 8.37 -5.73
C ASP A 200 18.29 9.14 -4.41
N LYS A 201 18.43 8.44 -3.28
CA LYS A 201 18.41 8.98 -1.90
C LYS A 201 17.15 9.76 -1.55
N GLY A 202 16.08 9.56 -2.32
CA GLY A 202 14.81 10.26 -2.13
C GLY A 202 13.87 9.55 -1.16
N ALA A 203 14.18 8.31 -0.74
CA ALA A 203 13.38 7.57 0.22
C ALA A 203 14.20 6.54 1.03
N TYR A 204 13.76 6.28 2.25
CA TYR A 204 14.37 5.38 3.21
C TYR A 204 13.33 4.57 3.97
N ILE A 205 13.69 3.34 4.36
CA ILE A 205 12.97 2.52 5.34
C ILE A 205 13.94 2.14 6.44
N ILE A 206 13.71 2.65 7.64
CA ILE A 206 14.66 2.57 8.74
C ILE A 206 14.07 1.67 9.82
N PHE A 207 14.80 0.64 10.25
CA PHE A 207 14.39 -0.13 11.42
C PHE A 207 14.36 0.80 12.65
N SER A 208 13.22 0.86 13.32
CA SER A 208 12.95 1.83 14.38
C SER A 208 12.89 1.20 15.77
N GLU A 209 12.17 0.09 15.92
CA GLU A 209 11.94 -0.51 17.23
C GLU A 209 11.58 -2.00 17.12
N LEU A 210 11.92 -2.76 18.16
CA LEU A 210 11.43 -4.10 18.41
C LEU A 210 10.60 -4.06 19.69
N GLU A 211 9.30 -4.34 19.61
CA GLU A 211 8.42 -4.41 20.78
C GLU A 211 7.91 -5.84 20.98
N PRO A 212 7.79 -6.35 22.21
CA PRO A 212 7.06 -7.58 22.46
C PRO A 212 5.59 -7.46 22.01
N SER A 213 5.10 -8.48 21.31
CA SER A 213 3.68 -8.63 20.99
C SER A 213 2.93 -9.19 22.20
N SER A 214 1.70 -8.73 22.40
CA SER A 214 0.82 -9.03 23.54
C SER A 214 1.12 -8.28 24.86
N HIS A 215 0.20 -7.41 25.25
CA HIS A 215 0.07 -6.89 26.61
C HIS A 215 -0.46 -7.94 27.60
N ARG A 216 -0.90 -9.11 27.11
CA ARG A 216 -1.51 -10.19 27.91
C ARG A 216 -0.55 -11.35 28.19
N GLY A 217 0.65 -11.33 27.61
CA GLY A 217 1.62 -12.41 27.81
C GLY A 217 1.15 -13.76 27.26
N GLU A 218 0.41 -13.77 26.16
CA GLU A 218 -0.10 -15.01 25.55
C GLU A 218 0.63 -15.39 24.26
N SER A 219 1.54 -14.53 23.77
CA SER A 219 2.20 -14.73 22.49
C SER A 219 3.69 -14.37 22.57
N PRO A 220 4.61 -15.32 22.31
CA PRO A 220 6.07 -15.12 22.37
C PRO A 220 6.60 -14.30 21.18
N GLU A 221 5.77 -13.47 20.58
CA GLU A 221 6.06 -12.80 19.31
C GLU A 221 6.58 -11.39 19.54
N THR A 222 7.21 -10.81 18.52
CA THR A 222 7.67 -9.43 18.52
C THR A 222 7.10 -8.68 17.31
N ASN A 223 6.77 -7.42 17.53
CA ASN A 223 6.46 -6.47 16.47
C ASN A 223 7.75 -5.74 16.09
N LEU A 224 8.05 -5.74 14.79
CA LEU A 224 9.13 -4.93 14.24
C LEU A 224 8.53 -3.65 13.69
N TYR A 225 9.12 -2.53 14.06
CA TYR A 225 8.68 -1.23 13.61
C TYR A 225 9.69 -0.60 12.68
N TYR A 226 9.17 0.12 11.69
CA TYR A 226 9.95 0.76 10.66
C TYR A 226 9.44 2.18 10.45
N THR A 227 10.36 3.10 10.18
CA THR A 227 10.04 4.45 9.75
C THR A 227 10.25 4.53 8.26
N TYR A 228 9.19 4.82 7.52
CA TYR A 228 9.26 5.24 6.13
C TYR A 228 9.45 6.75 6.09
N VAL A 229 10.36 7.23 5.26
CA VAL A 229 10.53 8.66 4.99
C VAL A 229 10.92 8.84 3.53
N ASP A 230 10.31 9.81 2.86
CA ASP A 230 10.68 10.20 1.49
C ASP A 230 10.78 11.71 1.34
N GLN A 231 10.72 12.24 0.12
CA GLN A 231 10.82 13.69 -0.12
C GLN A 231 9.62 14.51 0.39
N ASP A 232 8.49 13.89 0.70
CA ASP A 232 7.23 14.56 1.03
C ASP A 232 6.68 14.19 2.40
N ILE A 233 6.85 12.95 2.82
CA ILE A 233 6.18 12.39 4.00
C ILE A 233 7.11 11.52 4.83
N PHE A 234 6.71 11.27 6.07
CA PHE A 234 7.23 10.20 6.89
C PHE A 234 6.15 9.64 7.79
N PHE A 235 6.29 8.39 8.21
CA PHE A 235 5.46 7.74 9.22
C PHE A 235 6.13 6.46 9.70
N ARG A 236 5.68 5.96 10.84
CA ARG A 236 6.08 4.67 11.38
C ARG A 236 4.97 3.65 11.16
N PHE A 237 5.38 2.45 10.75
CA PHE A 237 4.53 1.29 10.52
C PHE A 237 5.15 0.06 11.18
N ARG A 238 4.41 -1.04 11.24
CA ARG A 238 4.92 -2.29 11.82
C ARG A 238 4.79 -3.47 10.88
N SER A 239 5.64 -4.47 11.09
CA SER A 239 5.45 -5.82 10.56
C SER A 239 5.23 -6.81 11.70
N ASN A 240 4.35 -7.79 11.52
CA ASN A 240 4.15 -8.88 12.47
C ASN A 240 3.93 -10.24 11.77
N PRO A 241 4.13 -11.37 12.48
CA PRO A 241 4.08 -12.71 11.89
C PRO A 241 2.77 -13.09 11.19
N TRP A 242 1.64 -12.59 11.66
CA TRP A 242 0.32 -13.02 11.16
C TRP A 242 -0.20 -12.18 10.00
N ARG A 243 0.16 -10.90 9.99
CA ARG A 243 -0.42 -9.88 9.11
C ARG A 243 0.63 -9.18 8.24
N GLY A 244 1.88 -9.61 8.26
CA GLY A 244 2.95 -8.96 7.49
C GLY A 244 3.03 -7.47 7.83
N LEU A 245 3.03 -6.61 6.82
CA LEU A 245 3.07 -5.14 6.94
C LEU A 245 1.69 -4.57 7.25
N GLU A 246 1.59 -3.76 8.30
CA GLU A 246 0.37 -3.08 8.67
C GLU A 246 0.49 -1.56 8.46
N LEU A 247 -0.24 -1.03 7.47
CA LEU A 247 -0.21 0.41 7.12
C LEU A 247 -1.42 1.21 7.61
N TRP A 248 -2.49 0.54 8.02
CA TRP A 248 -3.74 1.18 8.46
C TRP A 248 -3.63 1.97 9.78
N THR A 249 -2.64 1.63 10.61
CA THR A 249 -2.24 2.40 11.79
C THR A 249 -0.87 2.99 11.53
N ALA A 250 -0.69 3.79 10.49
CA ALA A 250 0.50 4.61 10.40
C ALA A 250 0.48 5.62 11.56
N PHE A 251 1.49 5.58 12.43
CA PHE A 251 1.64 6.50 13.57
C PHE A 251 2.90 7.36 13.39
N TYR A 252 2.99 8.41 14.21
CA TYR A 252 4.06 9.42 14.10
C TYR A 252 4.26 9.92 12.66
N TYR A 253 3.16 10.05 11.91
CA TYR A 253 3.22 10.52 10.55
C TYR A 253 3.36 12.04 10.50
N GLY A 254 4.00 12.56 9.47
CA GLY A 254 4.18 13.99 9.25
C GLY A 254 4.46 14.31 7.80
N PHE A 255 4.53 15.60 7.53
CA PHE A 255 4.80 16.14 6.21
C PHE A 255 6.13 16.87 6.24
N ARG A 256 6.83 16.87 5.10
CA ARG A 256 8.09 17.59 4.96
C ARG A 256 7.91 19.00 4.42
N GLU A 257 6.78 19.25 3.80
CA GLU A 257 6.33 20.56 3.33
C GLU A 257 5.14 21.03 4.17
N LEU A 258 5.13 22.31 4.58
CA LEU A 258 4.05 22.90 5.35
C LEU A 258 3.60 24.25 4.77
N PRO A 259 2.29 24.43 4.52
CA PRO A 259 1.24 23.42 4.63
C PRO A 259 1.43 22.27 3.64
N ALA A 260 1.00 21.06 4.01
CA ALA A 260 1.08 19.93 3.10
C ALA A 260 0.19 20.17 1.87
N ARG A 261 0.67 19.69 0.71
CA ARG A 261 -0.10 19.71 -0.53
C ARG A 261 -1.41 18.93 -0.35
N ARG A 262 -2.47 19.35 -1.05
CA ARG A 262 -3.83 18.81 -0.87
C ARG A 262 -3.89 17.30 -1.08
N GLU A 263 -3.14 16.77 -2.04
CA GLU A 263 -3.05 15.35 -2.32
C GLU A 263 -2.47 14.51 -1.16
N PHE A 264 -1.85 15.15 -0.16
CA PHE A 264 -1.29 14.50 1.03
C PHE A 264 -2.15 14.69 2.27
N TRP A 265 -3.24 15.45 2.18
CA TRP A 265 -4.15 15.64 3.31
C TRP A 265 -4.72 14.30 3.75
N THR A 266 -4.67 14.04 5.05
CA THR A 266 -5.22 12.83 5.63
C THR A 266 -6.73 12.89 5.70
N THR A 267 -7.34 11.74 5.93
CA THR A 267 -8.76 11.67 6.24
C THR A 267 -9.00 11.13 7.65
N GLU A 268 -9.98 11.75 8.30
CA GLU A 268 -10.57 11.21 9.52
C GLU A 268 -11.29 9.87 9.20
N PRO A 269 -11.55 9.02 10.21
CA PRO A 269 -12.32 7.79 10.03
C PRO A 269 -13.71 7.99 9.42
N THR A 270 -14.26 9.21 9.53
CA THR A 270 -15.55 9.60 8.93
C THR A 270 -15.45 10.04 7.46
N GLY A 271 -14.24 10.08 6.90
CA GLY A 271 -13.97 10.50 5.52
C GLY A 271 -13.76 12.00 5.32
N GLU A 272 -13.79 12.78 6.39
CA GLU A 272 -13.47 14.21 6.32
C GLU A 272 -11.98 14.42 6.04
N LEU A 273 -11.65 15.19 5.00
CA LEU A 273 -10.28 15.62 4.72
C LEU A 273 -9.82 16.60 5.80
N VAL A 274 -8.65 16.31 6.39
CA VAL A 274 -7.98 17.18 7.35
C VAL A 274 -6.91 17.97 6.60
N PRO A 275 -7.08 19.29 6.43
CA PRO A 275 -6.06 20.13 5.83
C PRO A 275 -4.72 20.05 6.56
N GLY A 276 -3.62 20.08 5.80
CA GLY A 276 -2.27 19.94 6.34
C GLY A 276 -1.82 21.08 7.27
N ASP A 277 -2.62 22.15 7.40
CA ASP A 277 -2.41 23.29 8.30
C ASP A 277 -3.35 23.30 9.52
N GLN A 278 -4.18 22.28 9.69
CA GLN A 278 -5.04 22.12 10.85
C GLN A 278 -4.41 21.23 11.91
N ALA A 279 -4.69 21.57 13.17
CA ALA A 279 -4.29 20.75 14.31
C ALA A 279 -4.98 19.39 14.23
N ARG A 280 -4.20 18.32 14.40
CA ARG A 280 -4.75 16.98 14.46
C ARG A 280 -5.43 16.76 15.81
N ARG A 281 -6.56 16.05 15.80
CA ARG A 281 -7.24 15.68 17.05
C ARG A 281 -6.37 14.70 17.82
N ASP A 282 -6.16 14.97 19.10
CA ASP A 282 -5.25 14.27 20.03
C ASP A 282 -5.53 12.76 20.23
N ASN A 283 -6.60 12.21 19.63
CA ASN A 283 -7.20 10.95 20.04
C ASN A 283 -7.14 9.78 19.04
N ALA A 284 -6.38 9.86 17.95
CA ALA A 284 -6.39 8.78 16.97
C ALA A 284 -4.98 8.33 16.57
N HIS A 285 -4.59 7.16 17.07
CA HIS A 285 -3.67 6.22 16.42
C HIS A 285 -4.14 5.78 15.00
N PHE A 286 -5.15 6.46 14.45
CA PHE A 286 -5.88 6.13 13.23
C PHE A 286 -5.97 7.40 12.38
N ASN A 287 -4.88 7.76 11.73
CA ASN A 287 -4.94 8.73 10.65
C ASN A 287 -4.78 7.97 9.35
N TYR A 288 -5.75 8.11 8.47
CA TYR A 288 -5.70 7.49 7.16
C TYR A 288 -4.82 8.37 6.27
N LEU A 289 -3.71 7.79 5.81
CA LEU A 289 -2.95 8.33 4.68
C LEU A 289 -3.95 8.64 3.56
N SER A 290 -3.78 9.76 2.88
CA SER A 290 -4.54 10.01 1.66
C SER A 290 -4.38 8.81 0.71
N HIS A 291 -5.39 8.51 -0.11
CA HIS A 291 -5.26 7.41 -1.07
C HIS A 291 -4.03 7.52 -1.98
N PRO A 292 -3.67 8.70 -2.53
CA PRO A 292 -2.42 8.87 -3.30
C PRO A 292 -1.17 8.50 -2.50
N VAL A 293 -1.12 8.90 -1.22
CA VAL A 293 0.00 8.57 -0.33
C VAL A 293 0.04 7.07 -0.03
N TRP A 294 -1.10 6.48 0.29
CA TRP A 294 -1.18 5.05 0.59
C TRP A 294 -0.75 4.19 -0.60
N LEU A 295 -1.23 4.49 -1.81
CA LEU A 295 -0.78 3.79 -3.03
C LEU A 295 0.72 3.95 -3.20
N ARG A 296 1.23 5.18 -3.20
CA ARG A 296 2.67 5.46 -3.33
C ARG A 296 3.51 4.63 -2.35
N VAL A 297 3.12 4.63 -1.08
CA VAL A 297 3.78 3.88 -0.01
C VAL A 297 3.67 2.38 -0.25
N LEU A 298 2.49 1.87 -0.58
CA LEU A 298 2.25 0.46 -0.86
C LEU A 298 3.20 -0.06 -1.93
N HIS A 299 3.36 0.69 -3.03
CA HIS A 299 4.29 0.33 -4.09
C HIS A 299 5.74 0.47 -3.66
N ALA A 300 6.09 1.54 -2.95
CA ALA A 300 7.44 1.70 -2.42
C ALA A 300 7.84 0.53 -1.50
N LEU A 301 6.95 0.10 -0.60
CA LEU A 301 7.19 -1.03 0.29
C LEU A 301 7.25 -2.36 -0.47
N GLY A 302 6.35 -2.60 -1.43
CA GLY A 302 6.40 -3.79 -2.28
C GLY A 302 7.69 -3.90 -3.09
N ASP A 303 8.23 -2.76 -3.54
CA ASP A 303 9.52 -2.66 -4.23
C ASP A 303 10.72 -2.87 -3.30
N ALA A 304 10.65 -2.29 -2.10
CA ALA A 304 11.76 -2.24 -1.16
C ALA A 304 11.91 -3.51 -0.34
N TRP A 305 10.80 -4.13 0.10
CA TRP A 305 10.84 -5.22 1.07
C TRP A 305 11.78 -6.37 0.70
N PRO A 306 11.82 -6.81 -0.57
CA PRO A 306 12.72 -7.89 -0.97
C PRO A 306 14.20 -7.50 -0.97
N ALA A 307 14.53 -6.21 -0.84
CA ALA A 307 15.90 -5.74 -0.75
C ALA A 307 16.51 -5.95 0.64
N TRP A 308 15.71 -6.27 1.67
CA TRP A 308 16.24 -6.66 2.98
C TRP A 308 17.20 -7.86 2.81
N GLY A 309 18.36 -7.77 3.45
CA GLY A 309 19.43 -8.75 3.28
C GLY A 309 19.01 -10.20 3.54
N THR A 310 19.64 -11.13 2.84
CA THR A 310 19.48 -12.58 3.06
C THR A 310 20.84 -13.17 3.45
N PRO A 311 20.99 -13.77 4.64
CA PRO A 311 19.96 -13.97 5.67
C PRO A 311 19.54 -12.66 6.35
N ARG A 312 18.32 -12.64 6.90
CA ARG A 312 17.77 -11.47 7.61
C ARG A 312 18.54 -11.18 8.90
N ARG A 313 18.71 -9.90 9.23
CA ARG A 313 19.43 -9.45 10.44
C ARG A 313 18.60 -9.74 11.70
N LYS A 314 19.14 -10.55 12.61
CA LYS A 314 18.55 -10.78 13.94
C LYS A 314 18.70 -9.52 14.81
N VAL A 315 17.62 -9.17 15.50
CA VAL A 315 17.58 -8.13 16.55
C VAL A 315 16.96 -8.71 17.81
N GLU A 316 17.47 -8.30 18.96
CA GLU A 316 17.05 -8.83 20.26
C GLU A 316 16.89 -7.71 21.28
N ILE A 317 15.90 -7.86 22.16
CA ILE A 317 15.75 -7.02 23.33
C ILE A 317 16.85 -7.40 24.33
N GLY A 318 17.55 -6.40 24.88
CA GLY A 318 18.62 -6.59 25.84
C GLY A 318 18.21 -7.43 27.05
N GLU A 319 19.14 -8.24 27.56
CA GLU A 319 18.90 -9.12 28.72
C GLU A 319 18.56 -8.34 30.00
N ASP A 320 18.98 -7.08 30.07
CA ASP A 320 18.68 -6.14 31.16
C ASP A 320 17.21 -5.70 31.19
N VAL A 321 16.48 -5.88 30.09
CA VAL A 321 15.03 -5.60 30.03
C VAL A 321 14.26 -6.79 30.59
N GLN A 322 13.70 -6.61 31.79
CA GLN A 322 12.81 -7.58 32.43
C GLN A 322 11.50 -7.67 31.63
N LEU A 323 11.24 -8.83 31.03
CA LEU A 323 10.01 -9.14 30.30
C LEU A 323 9.39 -10.41 30.88
N ASP A 324 8.06 -10.50 30.85
CA ASP A 324 7.34 -11.73 31.22
C ASP A 324 7.83 -12.92 30.37
N GLU A 325 7.84 -14.13 30.93
CA GLU A 325 8.36 -15.35 30.27
C GLU A 325 7.71 -15.65 28.92
N THR A 326 6.50 -15.14 28.72
CA THR A 326 5.68 -15.36 27.53
C THR A 326 5.85 -14.30 26.45
N ARG A 327 6.69 -13.28 26.66
CA ARG A 327 6.95 -12.21 25.70
C ARG A 327 8.09 -12.56 24.75
N GLY A 328 7.90 -12.27 23.47
CA GLY A 328 8.95 -12.37 22.48
C GLY A 328 10.09 -11.38 22.75
N LYS A 329 11.32 -11.85 22.52
CA LYS A 329 12.54 -11.03 22.66
C LYS A 329 13.33 -10.86 21.38
N VAL A 330 13.00 -11.63 20.34
CA VAL A 330 13.80 -11.74 19.12
C VAL A 330 12.92 -11.41 17.91
N GLY A 331 13.49 -10.69 16.95
CA GLY A 331 12.92 -10.46 15.63
C GLY A 331 14.00 -10.48 14.55
N PHE A 332 13.58 -10.51 13.29
CA PHE A 332 14.49 -10.45 12.15
C PHE A 332 14.08 -9.29 11.24
N ILE A 333 14.99 -8.35 10.97
CA ILE A 333 14.69 -7.18 10.14
C ILE A 333 14.33 -7.64 8.73
N GLY A 334 13.23 -7.09 8.19
CA GLY A 334 12.68 -7.47 6.89
C GLY A 334 11.87 -8.77 6.91
N ASP A 335 11.64 -9.36 8.09
CA ASP A 335 10.79 -10.54 8.24
C ASP A 335 9.31 -10.22 8.01
N TYR A 336 8.52 -11.29 7.87
CA TYR A 336 7.06 -11.24 7.69
C TYR A 336 6.57 -10.74 6.32
N GLY A 337 7.49 -10.64 5.36
CA GLY A 337 7.22 -10.53 3.93
C GLY A 337 6.49 -9.25 3.51
N PRO A 338 6.31 -9.01 2.20
CA PRO A 338 5.61 -7.82 1.70
C PRO A 338 4.08 -7.98 1.76
N ARG A 339 3.55 -8.91 2.56
CA ARG A 339 2.11 -9.09 2.72
C ARG A 339 1.57 -7.84 3.41
N VAL A 340 0.81 -7.00 2.70
CA VAL A 340 0.27 -5.77 3.28
C VAL A 340 -1.17 -6.02 3.71
N HIS A 341 -1.46 -5.82 4.98
CA HIS A 341 -2.80 -5.88 5.54
C HIS A 341 -3.37 -4.52 5.82
N HIS A 342 -4.70 -4.43 5.63
CA HIS A 342 -5.53 -3.28 5.88
C HIS A 342 -5.17 -2.09 4.96
N GLY A 343 -6.09 -1.70 4.09
CA GLY A 343 -5.80 -0.78 3.00
C GLY A 343 -7.02 -0.04 2.50
N PHE A 344 -6.86 0.65 1.37
CA PHE A 344 -7.97 1.27 0.66
C PHE A 344 -8.30 0.46 -0.58
N SER A 345 -9.58 0.46 -0.94
CA SER A 345 -9.99 0.09 -2.29
C SER A 345 -11.19 0.92 -2.68
N ALA A 346 -11.19 1.42 -3.91
CA ALA A 346 -12.23 2.28 -4.47
C ALA A 346 -12.56 3.49 -3.61
N GLY A 347 -11.58 3.98 -2.88
CA GLY A 347 -11.74 5.12 -1.98
C GLY A 347 -12.38 4.82 -0.63
N MET A 348 -12.65 3.57 -0.26
CA MET A 348 -13.18 3.25 1.08
C MET A 348 -12.10 2.66 1.99
N VAL A 349 -12.26 2.87 3.31
CA VAL A 349 -11.51 2.14 4.33
C VAL A 349 -11.86 0.66 4.21
N ASN A 350 -10.89 -0.17 3.87
CA ASN A 350 -11.10 -1.61 3.86
C ASN A 350 -10.32 -2.27 5.00
N THR A 351 -11.07 -2.74 5.99
CA THR A 351 -10.49 -3.41 7.15
C THR A 351 -9.92 -4.78 6.84
N ASN A 352 -10.17 -5.41 5.68
CA ASN A 352 -9.44 -6.62 5.31
C ASN A 352 -8.99 -6.61 3.85
N PHE A 353 -8.56 -5.45 3.35
CA PHE A 353 -7.77 -5.44 2.13
C PHE A 353 -6.43 -6.09 2.40
N GLU A 354 -6.02 -6.99 1.51
CA GLU A 354 -4.77 -7.71 1.65
C GLU A 354 -4.03 -7.76 0.32
N LEU A 355 -2.78 -7.32 0.28
CA LEU A 355 -1.92 -7.43 -0.89
C LEU A 355 -0.80 -8.43 -0.62
N ARG A 356 -0.74 -9.50 -1.42
CA ARG A 356 0.34 -10.48 -1.40
C ARG A 356 1.18 -10.36 -2.65
N TYR A 357 2.49 -10.42 -2.47
CA TYR A 357 3.45 -10.63 -3.54
C TYR A 357 4.03 -12.03 -3.39
N PRO A 358 4.47 -12.69 -4.48
CA PRO A 358 5.18 -13.96 -4.40
C PRO A 358 6.44 -13.75 -3.56
N ASP A 359 6.74 -14.74 -2.73
CA ASP A 359 8.03 -14.84 -2.06
C ASP A 359 9.12 -14.81 -3.15
N GLY A 360 10.03 -13.84 -3.03
CA GLY A 360 11.08 -13.55 -4.01
C GLY A 360 12.15 -14.63 -4.08
#